data_AF-A0A2I0TL49-F1
#
_entry.id   AF-A0A2I0TL49-F1
#
_cell.length_a   1.000
_cell.length_b   1.000
_cell.length_c   1.000
_cell.angle_alpha   90.00
_cell.angle_beta   90.00
_cell.angle_gamma   90.00
#
_symmetry.space_group_name_H-M   'P 1'
#
loop_
_entity.id
_entity.type
_entity.pdbx_description
1 polymer ?
#
loop_
_entity_poly.entity_id
_entity_poly.type
_entity_poly.pdbx_seq_one_letter_code
_entity_poly.pdbx_strand_id
1 'polypeptide(L)'
;MIASHPGTILVDNMLIKGTAGGPDPTIELSLKDNVDYWVILDPISQRLYLNSTGRVLDRDPPMSIQSIVVQVQCINKKVGTIINHEVRIVVRDRNDNSPQFQQQRYYVAVNETSNRTFDIPLTLSGAVVLRERLNYEEKTRYFVIVQANSYCKRYMDVLMEWLAMDDAY
;
A
#
# COMPACT_ATOMS: atom_id res chain seq x y z
N MET A 1 1.41 5.00 -4.03
CA MET A 1 2.34 5.95 -3.39
C MET A 1 1.88 7.41 -3.50
N ILE A 2 1.13 7.92 -2.51
CA ILE A 2 0.95 9.37 -2.29
C ILE A 2 1.62 9.72 -0.95
N ALA A 3 2.64 10.57 -0.99
CA ALA A 3 3.26 11.06 0.24
C ALA A 3 2.25 11.89 1.03
N SER A 4 2.04 11.52 2.29
CA SER A 4 1.53 12.43 3.31
C SER A 4 2.44 13.66 3.36
N HIS A 5 1.90 14.84 3.07
CA HIS A 5 2.67 16.09 2.99
C HIS A 5 3.51 16.29 4.26
N PRO A 6 4.77 16.76 4.14
CA PRO A 6 5.59 17.13 5.30
C PRO A 6 4.80 18.08 6.21
N GLY A 7 4.72 17.75 7.51
CA GLY A 7 3.89 18.50 8.46
C GLY A 7 2.42 18.05 8.56
N THR A 8 2.06 16.87 8.03
CA THR A 8 0.75 16.23 8.31
C THR A 8 0.55 16.11 9.84
N ILE A 9 -0.52 16.70 10.38
CA ILE A 9 -0.83 16.64 11.81
C ILE A 9 -1.29 15.22 12.16
N LEU A 10 -0.60 14.60 13.12
CA LEU A 10 -0.94 13.29 13.71
C LEU A 10 -1.81 13.45 14.94
N VAL A 11 -1.50 14.44 15.79
CA VAL A 11 -2.30 14.84 16.96
C VAL A 11 -2.31 16.36 17.04
N ASP A 12 -3.52 16.95 17.04
CA ASP A 12 -3.71 18.42 17.05
C ASP A 12 -3.54 19.06 18.45
N ASN A 13 -3.84 18.30 19.51
CA ASN A 13 -3.55 18.68 20.89
C ASN A 13 -3.60 17.40 21.77
N MET A 14 -2.54 17.12 22.53
CA MET A 14 -2.49 15.96 23.43
C MET A 14 -3.29 16.15 24.74
N LEU A 15 -3.75 17.37 25.04
CA LEU A 15 -4.54 17.73 26.23
C LEU A 15 -3.84 17.38 27.57
N ILE A 16 -2.50 17.36 27.57
CA ILE A 16 -1.70 17.15 28.78
C ILE A 16 -1.79 18.40 29.66
N LYS A 17 -2.09 18.21 30.94
CA LYS A 17 -2.27 19.33 31.89
C LYS A 17 -0.94 20.00 32.22
N GLY A 18 -0.78 21.24 31.78
CA GLY A 18 0.35 22.11 32.11
C GLY A 18 0.80 22.98 30.94
N THR A 19 1.65 23.97 31.21
CA THR A 19 2.32 24.79 30.19
C THR A 19 3.74 24.27 29.96
N ALA A 20 4.09 23.98 28.69
CA ALA A 20 5.45 23.56 28.32
C ALA A 20 6.31 24.71 27.78
N GLY A 21 5.70 25.86 27.46
CA GLY A 21 6.37 27.07 26.99
C GLY A 21 5.99 28.31 27.79
N GLY A 22 6.60 29.44 27.44
CA GLY A 22 6.48 30.70 28.18
C GLY A 22 7.57 30.87 29.26
N PRO A 23 7.52 31.95 30.05
CA PRO A 23 8.56 32.27 31.04
C PRO A 23 8.57 31.36 32.28
N ASP A 24 7.43 30.73 32.62
CA ASP A 24 7.30 29.77 33.73
C ASP A 24 6.58 28.50 33.26
N PRO A 25 7.27 27.57 32.58
CA PRO A 25 6.69 26.30 32.14
C PRO A 25 6.54 25.33 33.31
N THR A 26 5.32 24.82 33.52
CA THR A 26 5.02 23.85 34.59
C THR A 26 5.37 22.41 34.25
N ILE A 27 5.46 22.08 32.96
CA ILE A 27 5.78 20.75 32.45
C ILE A 27 6.89 20.83 31.39
N GLU A 28 7.54 19.71 31.13
CA GLU A 28 8.48 19.52 30.02
C GLU A 28 8.04 18.28 29.23
N LEU A 29 7.94 18.39 27.91
CA LEU A 29 7.48 17.33 27.01
C LEU A 29 8.61 16.88 26.09
N SER A 30 8.84 15.57 25.98
CA SER A 30 9.81 14.98 25.04
C SER A 30 9.30 13.69 24.41
N LEU A 31 9.79 13.35 23.22
CA LEU A 31 9.50 12.06 22.57
C LEU A 31 10.49 11.00 23.04
N LYS A 32 9.99 9.79 23.28
CA LYS A 32 10.71 8.54 23.49
C LYS A 32 10.19 7.49 22.50
N ASP A 33 11.01 6.47 22.26
CA ASP A 33 10.70 5.34 21.36
C ASP A 33 10.31 5.75 19.92
N ASN A 34 10.78 6.92 19.48
CA ASN A 34 10.52 7.49 18.15
C ASN A 34 11.42 6.84 17.07
N VAL A 35 11.17 5.55 16.81
CA VAL A 35 11.87 4.76 15.78
C VAL A 35 11.85 5.49 14.44
N ASP A 36 13.00 5.54 13.78
CA ASP A 36 13.28 6.27 12.53
C ASP A 36 12.83 7.75 12.54
N TYR A 37 12.60 8.36 13.70
CA TYR A 37 12.18 9.76 13.84
C TYR A 37 10.91 10.11 13.04
N TRP A 38 9.93 9.19 12.95
CA TRP A 38 8.68 9.43 12.21
C TRP A 38 7.82 10.55 12.80
N VAL A 39 7.94 10.84 14.08
CA VAL A 39 7.14 11.87 14.77
C VAL A 39 7.99 13.08 15.14
N ILE A 40 7.45 14.28 14.92
CA ILE A 40 7.97 15.55 15.45
C ILE A 40 6.98 16.05 16.50
N LEU A 41 7.50 16.51 17.64
CA LEU A 41 6.73 17.12 18.73
C LEU A 41 6.96 18.64 18.73
N ASP A 42 5.87 19.41 18.69
CA ASP A 42 5.85 20.78 19.19
C ASP A 42 5.33 20.73 20.64
N PRO A 43 6.21 20.94 21.64
CA PRO A 43 5.81 20.85 23.05
C PRO A 43 4.90 22.00 23.46
N ILE A 44 4.99 23.18 22.83
CA ILE A 44 4.25 24.38 23.23
C ILE A 44 2.79 24.26 22.84
N SER A 45 2.51 23.86 21.59
CA SER A 45 1.14 23.60 21.12
C SER A 45 0.62 22.19 21.45
N GLN A 46 1.48 21.33 22.03
CA GLN A 46 1.22 19.91 22.28
C GLN A 46 0.79 19.15 21.02
N ARG A 47 1.42 19.46 19.88
CA ARG A 47 1.14 18.87 18.58
C ARG A 47 2.16 17.82 18.18
N LEU A 48 1.68 16.78 17.52
CA LEU A 48 2.51 15.78 16.86
C LEU A 48 2.33 15.88 15.34
N TYR A 49 3.44 15.93 14.62
CA TYR A 49 3.48 16.00 13.16
C TYR A 49 4.24 14.80 12.58
N LEU A 50 3.87 14.40 11.36
CA LEU A 50 4.57 13.36 10.62
C LEU A 50 5.82 13.92 9.91
N ASN A 51 6.94 13.26 10.15
CA ASN A 51 8.22 13.55 9.50
C ASN A 51 8.41 12.67 8.24
N SER A 52 7.80 13.11 7.14
CA SER A 52 7.92 12.51 5.80
C SER A 52 8.87 13.28 4.86
N THR A 53 9.71 14.18 5.38
CA THR A 53 10.65 14.93 4.53
C THR A 53 11.65 13.99 3.85
N GLY A 54 11.58 13.89 2.52
CA GLY A 54 12.46 13.02 1.73
C GLY A 54 12.12 11.52 1.78
N ARG A 55 10.99 11.11 2.38
CA ARG A 55 10.57 9.69 2.46
C ARG A 55 9.06 9.53 2.45
N VAL A 56 8.58 8.35 2.08
CA VAL A 56 7.13 8.04 2.08
C VAL A 56 6.79 7.13 3.25
N LEU A 57 5.70 7.43 3.95
CA LEU A 57 5.09 6.50 4.89
C LEU A 57 4.26 5.49 4.08
N ASP A 58 4.80 4.29 3.89
CA ASP A 58 4.18 3.23 3.10
C ASP A 58 3.81 2.02 3.99
N ARG A 59 2.56 1.58 3.87
CA ARG A 59 2.02 0.43 4.61
C ARG A 59 2.29 -0.88 3.87
N ASP A 60 2.55 -0.84 2.58
CA ASP A 60 2.72 -2.04 1.77
C ASP A 60 4.21 -2.46 1.66
N PRO A 61 4.50 -3.69 1.20
CA PRO A 61 5.87 -4.14 1.02
C PRO A 61 6.64 -3.26 0.01
N PRO A 62 7.95 -2.98 0.26
CA PRO A 62 8.79 -3.61 1.28
C PRO A 62 8.68 -2.99 2.68
N MET A 63 8.17 -1.75 2.81
CA MET A 63 8.26 -1.00 4.08
C MET A 63 7.30 -1.52 5.17
N SER A 64 6.11 -1.99 4.79
CA SER A 64 5.17 -2.71 5.67
C SER A 64 4.75 -1.95 6.94
N ILE A 65 4.75 -0.60 6.95
CA ILE A 65 4.52 0.19 8.18
C ILE A 65 3.02 0.24 8.50
N GLN A 66 2.55 -0.68 9.34
CA GLN A 66 1.15 -0.75 9.77
C GLN A 66 0.80 0.25 10.87
N SER A 67 1.73 0.56 11.77
CA SER A 67 1.54 1.55 12.84
C SER A 67 2.87 2.12 13.32
N ILE A 68 2.86 3.39 13.71
CA ILE A 68 3.95 4.04 14.44
C ILE A 68 3.50 4.15 15.90
N VAL A 69 4.35 3.73 16.84
CA VAL A 69 4.11 3.86 18.29
C VAL A 69 5.22 4.70 18.88
N VAL A 70 4.87 5.73 19.63
CA VAL A 70 5.83 6.59 20.36
C VAL A 70 5.32 6.85 21.78
N GLN A 71 6.23 7.21 22.67
CA GLN A 71 5.90 7.61 24.03
C GLN A 71 6.17 9.11 24.19
N VAL A 72 5.18 9.88 24.63
CA VAL A 72 5.36 11.29 24.99
C VAL A 72 5.59 11.37 26.49
N GLN A 73 6.85 11.63 26.87
CA GLN A 73 7.26 11.79 28.25
C GLN A 73 6.96 13.21 28.71
N CYS A 74 6.13 13.32 29.75
CA CYS A 74 5.81 14.55 30.47
C CYS A 74 6.50 14.54 31.84
N ILE A 75 7.34 15.54 32.10
CA ILE A 75 7.98 15.78 33.39
C ILE A 75 7.28 16.97 34.05
N ASN A 76 6.74 16.78 35.25
CA ASN A 76 6.15 17.85 36.05
C ASN A 76 7.26 18.60 36.78
N LYS A 77 7.54 19.85 36.39
CA LYS A 77 8.66 20.64 36.94
C LYS A 77 8.45 21.11 38.38
N LYS A 78 7.21 21.05 38.90
CA LYS A 78 6.88 21.45 40.29
C LYS A 78 7.04 20.30 41.29
N VAL A 79 6.86 19.05 40.84
CA VAL A 79 6.82 17.86 41.71
C VAL A 79 7.93 16.84 41.36
N GLY A 80 8.54 16.94 40.18
CA GLY A 80 9.55 16.00 39.69
C GLY A 80 8.98 14.66 39.17
N THR A 81 7.65 14.51 39.11
CA THR A 81 7.02 13.28 38.61
C THR A 81 7.13 13.17 37.09
N ILE A 82 7.28 11.95 36.60
CA ILE A 82 7.39 11.61 35.17
C ILE A 82 6.20 10.73 34.79
N ILE A 83 5.52 11.08 33.70
CA ILE A 83 4.37 10.36 33.14
C ILE A 83 4.64 10.16 31.65
N ASN A 84 4.52 8.93 31.15
CA ASN A 84 4.63 8.63 29.73
C ASN A 84 3.24 8.39 29.14
N HIS A 85 2.94 9.01 28.00
CA HIS A 85 1.70 8.84 27.25
C HIS A 85 1.98 8.08 25.94
N GLU A 86 1.45 6.87 25.78
CA GLU A 86 1.56 6.13 24.51
C GLU A 86 0.69 6.78 23.44
N VAL A 87 1.30 7.06 22.28
CA VAL A 87 0.60 7.49 21.07
C VAL A 87 0.81 6.45 19.97
N ARG A 88 -0.28 5.81 19.58
CA ARG A 88 -0.34 4.82 18.50
C ARG A 88 -1.00 5.41 17.26
N ILE A 89 -0.20 5.70 16.25
CA ILE A 89 -0.65 6.14 14.93
C ILE A 89 -0.88 4.91 14.07
N VAL A 90 -2.13 4.63 13.71
CA VAL A 90 -2.49 3.52 12.80
C VAL A 90 -2.43 4.01 11.36
N VAL A 91 -1.59 3.35 10.54
CA VAL A 91 -1.51 3.64 9.10
C VAL A 91 -2.66 2.94 8.40
N ARG A 92 -3.60 3.73 7.88
CA ARG A 92 -4.70 3.20 7.08
C ARG A 92 -4.20 2.87 5.68
N ASP A 93 -4.48 1.65 5.24
CA ASP A 93 -4.35 1.22 3.86
C ASP A 93 -5.12 2.19 2.95
N ARG A 94 -4.41 2.73 1.96
CA ARG A 94 -5.03 3.14 0.71
C ARG A 94 -4.67 2.07 -0.30
N ASN A 95 -5.69 1.44 -0.86
CA ASN A 95 -5.59 0.63 -2.07
C ASN A 95 -5.15 1.53 -3.24
N ASP A 96 -3.85 1.84 -3.28
CA ASP A 96 -3.17 2.66 -4.28
C ASP A 96 -2.16 1.85 -5.11
N ASN A 97 -2.04 0.56 -4.78
CA ASN A 97 -1.38 -0.46 -5.58
C ASN A 97 -2.32 -0.98 -6.68
N SER A 98 -1.79 -1.00 -7.91
CA SER A 98 -2.49 -1.50 -9.09
C SER A 98 -2.27 -3.01 -9.24
N PRO A 99 -3.18 -3.77 -9.87
CA PRO A 99 -2.92 -5.17 -10.20
C PRO A 99 -1.62 -5.33 -10.98
N GLN A 100 -0.82 -6.34 -10.67
CA GLN A 100 0.39 -6.67 -11.43
C GLN A 100 0.30 -8.10 -11.95
N PHE A 101 0.52 -8.27 -13.24
CA PHE A 101 0.73 -9.59 -13.83
C PHE A 101 2.15 -10.07 -13.53
N GLN A 102 2.30 -11.37 -13.26
CA GLN A 102 3.61 -11.97 -12.98
C GLN A 102 4.53 -12.01 -14.22
N GLN A 103 3.94 -11.97 -15.42
CA GLN A 103 4.64 -11.99 -16.69
C GLN A 103 4.12 -10.87 -17.59
N GLN A 104 5.00 -10.27 -18.40
CA GLN A 104 4.62 -9.28 -19.42
C GLN A 104 3.87 -9.91 -20.61
N ARG A 105 4.04 -11.21 -20.81
CA ARG A 105 3.31 -12.03 -21.78
C ARG A 105 3.09 -13.42 -21.21
N TYR A 106 1.93 -13.99 -21.46
CA TYR A 106 1.65 -15.40 -21.19
C TYR A 106 1.56 -16.15 -22.52
N TYR A 107 2.18 -17.32 -22.58
CA TYR A 107 2.12 -18.20 -23.74
C TYR A 107 1.39 -19.48 -23.38
N VAL A 108 0.47 -19.92 -24.24
CA VAL A 108 -0.19 -21.22 -24.07
C VAL A 108 -0.29 -21.91 -25.44
N ALA A 109 0.10 -23.18 -25.47
CA ALA A 109 -0.06 -24.03 -26.64
C ALA A 109 -1.35 -24.85 -26.55
N VAL A 110 -2.04 -25.06 -27.67
CA VAL A 110 -3.27 -25.87 -27.73
C VAL A 110 -3.17 -26.89 -28.85
N ASN A 111 -3.94 -27.97 -28.72
CA ASN A 111 -4.19 -28.98 -29.74
C ASN A 111 -5.58 -28.75 -30.38
N GLU A 112 -5.68 -28.92 -31.71
CA GLU A 112 -6.89 -28.75 -32.53
C GLU A 112 -8.05 -29.71 -32.22
N THR A 113 -7.80 -30.83 -31.54
CA THR A 113 -8.85 -31.73 -31.03
C THR A 113 -9.56 -31.18 -29.79
N SER A 114 -9.12 -30.05 -29.25
CA SER A 114 -9.87 -29.33 -28.21
C SER A 114 -11.13 -28.67 -28.80
N ASN A 115 -12.30 -29.23 -28.47
CA ASN A 115 -13.62 -28.77 -28.97
C ASN A 115 -14.09 -27.46 -28.30
N ARG A 116 -13.30 -26.38 -28.43
CA ARG A 116 -13.33 -25.21 -27.53
C ARG A 116 -12.74 -23.88 -28.20
N THR A 117 -13.31 -22.64 -27.98
CA THR A 117 -13.01 -21.18 -28.37
C THR A 117 -12.74 -20.22 -27.21
N PHE A 118 -11.77 -19.31 -27.36
CA PHE A 118 -11.47 -18.23 -26.40
C PHE A 118 -12.68 -17.44 -25.84
N ASP A 119 -12.78 -17.45 -24.51
CA ASP A 119 -13.65 -16.60 -23.69
C ASP A 119 -12.95 -16.26 -22.38
N ILE A 120 -13.19 -15.06 -21.85
CA ILE A 120 -12.74 -14.65 -20.51
C ILE A 120 -14.01 -14.39 -19.71
N PRO A 121 -14.61 -15.43 -19.11
CA PRO A 121 -15.78 -15.24 -18.26
C PRO A 121 -15.41 -14.33 -17.09
N LEU A 122 -16.34 -13.48 -16.67
CA LEU A 122 -16.20 -12.49 -15.59
C LEU A 122 -16.11 -13.17 -14.21
N THR A 123 -15.08 -13.98 -14.02
CA THR A 123 -14.78 -14.79 -12.86
C THR A 123 -13.62 -14.17 -12.08
N LEU A 124 -13.63 -14.35 -10.75
CA LEU A 124 -12.52 -13.95 -9.89
C LEU A 124 -11.20 -14.71 -10.19
N SER A 125 -11.24 -15.78 -10.99
CA SER A 125 -10.08 -16.57 -11.37
C SER A 125 -9.38 -16.11 -12.65
N GLY A 126 -10.01 -15.25 -13.47
CA GLY A 126 -9.44 -14.80 -14.75
C GLY A 126 -9.17 -15.93 -15.75
N ALA A 127 -9.83 -17.08 -15.61
CA ALA A 127 -9.56 -18.27 -16.42
C ALA A 127 -9.99 -18.05 -17.87
N VAL A 128 -9.05 -18.14 -18.82
CA VAL A 128 -9.37 -18.14 -20.26
C VAL A 128 -9.94 -19.51 -20.63
N VAL A 129 -11.23 -19.54 -20.96
CA VAL A 129 -11.97 -20.74 -21.34
C VAL A 129 -11.95 -20.86 -22.86
N LEU A 130 -12.22 -22.07 -23.31
CA LEU A 130 -12.29 -22.44 -24.70
C LEU A 130 -13.75 -23.07 -24.87
N ARG A 131 -14.69 -22.57 -25.71
CA ARG A 131 -16.08 -23.05 -26.06
C ARG A 131 -16.37 -23.88 -27.37
N GLU A 132 -15.87 -23.50 -28.56
CA GLU A 132 -16.04 -23.99 -29.97
C GLU A 132 -14.70 -24.00 -30.81
N ARG A 133 -14.43 -24.99 -31.70
CA ARG A 133 -13.08 -25.52 -32.14
C ARG A 133 -12.08 -24.64 -32.95
N LEU A 134 -10.78 -24.89 -32.76
CA LEU A 134 -9.64 -24.29 -33.51
C LEU A 134 -9.42 -24.92 -34.91
N ASN A 135 -8.98 -24.11 -35.88
CA ASN A 135 -8.61 -24.54 -37.25
C ASN A 135 -7.20 -24.03 -37.61
N TYR A 136 -6.21 -24.94 -37.67
CA TYR A 136 -4.80 -24.56 -37.87
C TYR A 136 -4.40 -24.32 -39.32
N GLU A 137 -5.17 -24.82 -40.31
CA GLU A 137 -4.95 -24.44 -41.72
C GLU A 137 -5.27 -22.96 -41.98
N GLU A 138 -6.19 -22.39 -41.20
CA GLU A 138 -6.64 -21.00 -41.33
C GLU A 138 -5.88 -20.05 -40.39
N LYS A 139 -5.60 -20.47 -39.14
CA LYS A 139 -4.97 -19.59 -38.16
C LYS A 139 -4.22 -20.33 -37.04
N THR A 140 -2.90 -20.21 -37.04
CA THR A 140 -2.00 -20.85 -36.07
C THR A 140 -1.62 -19.99 -34.86
N ARG A 141 -2.04 -18.71 -34.81
CA ARG A 141 -1.69 -17.76 -33.75
C ARG A 141 -2.82 -16.81 -33.37
N TYR A 142 -3.04 -16.65 -32.07
CA TYR A 142 -4.01 -15.71 -31.51
C TYR A 142 -3.36 -14.80 -30.48
N PHE A 143 -3.74 -13.51 -30.51
CA PHE A 143 -3.34 -12.50 -29.54
C PHE A 143 -4.58 -12.04 -28.79
N VAL A 144 -4.55 -12.14 -27.46
CA VAL A 144 -5.65 -11.73 -26.57
C VAL A 144 -5.10 -10.70 -25.59
N ILE A 145 -5.74 -9.54 -25.48
CA ILE A 145 -5.40 -8.53 -24.47
C ILE A 145 -6.28 -8.81 -23.25
N VAL A 146 -5.66 -9.04 -22.10
CA VAL A 146 -6.34 -9.29 -20.83
C VAL A 146 -6.11 -8.09 -19.92
N GLN A 147 -7.19 -7.45 -19.50
CA GLN A 147 -7.14 -6.28 -18.62
C GLN A 147 -7.53 -6.67 -17.20
N ALA A 148 -6.66 -6.38 -16.24
CA ALA A 148 -6.96 -6.47 -14.81
C ALA A 148 -7.46 -5.12 -14.30
N ASN A 149 -8.56 -5.14 -13.55
CA ASN A 149 -9.17 -3.95 -12.95
C ASN A 149 -9.25 -4.10 -11.43
N SER A 150 -9.05 -3.00 -10.71
CA SER A 150 -9.32 -2.92 -9.27
C SER A 150 -9.99 -1.58 -8.93
N TYR A 151 -10.64 -1.52 -7.77
CA TYR A 151 -11.28 -0.31 -7.25
C TYR A 151 -10.31 0.89 -7.06
N CYS A 152 -9.00 0.70 -7.25
CA CYS A 152 -7.95 1.73 -7.26
C CYS A 152 -7.99 2.69 -8.49
N LYS A 153 -8.78 2.40 -9.53
CA LYS A 153 -8.87 3.19 -10.79
C LYS A 153 -7.62 3.18 -11.70
N ARG A 154 -6.78 2.14 -11.62
CA ARG A 154 -5.70 1.92 -12.59
C ARG A 154 -5.89 0.59 -13.32
N TYR A 155 -6.02 0.67 -14.64
CA TYR A 155 -6.02 -0.47 -15.54
C TYR A 155 -4.59 -0.94 -15.79
N MET A 156 -4.41 -2.26 -15.86
CA MET A 156 -3.18 -2.88 -16.35
C MET A 156 -3.56 -3.96 -17.37
N ASP A 157 -2.87 -3.95 -18.50
CA ASP A 157 -3.12 -4.85 -19.62
C ASP A 157 -1.93 -5.82 -19.75
N VAL A 158 -2.22 -7.07 -20.11
CA VAL A 158 -1.21 -8.06 -20.51
C VAL A 158 -1.59 -8.71 -21.84
N LEU A 159 -0.57 -9.04 -22.63
CA LEU A 159 -0.74 -9.79 -23.87
C LEU A 159 -0.66 -11.30 -23.58
N MET A 160 -1.69 -12.05 -23.93
CA MET A 160 -1.63 -13.50 -24.03
C MET A 160 -1.46 -13.90 -25.50
N GLU A 161 -0.50 -14.76 -25.79
CA GLU A 161 -0.19 -15.28 -27.12
C GLU A 161 -0.41 -16.79 -27.13
N TRP A 162 -1.29 -17.26 -28.02
CA TRP A 162 -1.62 -18.67 -28.16
C TRP A 162 -1.05 -19.21 -29.46
N LEU A 163 -0.37 -20.35 -29.36
CA LEU A 163 0.29 -21.03 -30.48
C LEU A 163 -0.37 -22.38 -30.74
N ALA A 164 -0.61 -22.70 -32.00
CA ALA A 164 -0.91 -24.06 -32.40
C ALA A 164 0.28 -24.98 -32.04
N MET A 165 -0.01 -26.11 -31.39
CA MET A 165 0.90 -27.23 -31.28
C MET A 165 0.36 -28.33 -32.20
N ASP A 166 1.16 -28.70 -33.21
CA ASP A 166 0.90 -29.91 -33.99
C ASP A 166 1.08 -31.12 -33.08
N ASP A 167 0.18 -32.10 -33.21
CA ASP A 167 0.42 -33.43 -32.65
C ASP A 167 1.54 -34.09 -33.44
N ALA A 168 2.73 -34.14 -32.85
CA ALA A 168 3.79 -35.01 -33.32
C ALA A 168 3.35 -36.47 -33.12
N TYR A 169 3.17 -37.17 -34.24
CA TYR A 169 2.84 -38.61 -34.36
C TYR A 169 3.69 -39.52 -33.45
#